data_AF-A0A7S1RKM0-F1
#
_entry.id   AF-A0A7S1RKM0-F1
#
_cell.length_a   1.000
_cell.length_b   1.000
_cell.length_c   1.000
_cell.angle_alpha   90.00
_cell.angle_beta   90.00
_cell.angle_gamma   90.00
#
_symmetry.space_group_name_H-M   'P 1'
#
loop_
_entity.id
_entity.type
_entity.pdbx_description
1 polymer ?
#
loop_
_entity_poly.entity_id
_entity_poly.type
_entity_poly.pdbx_seq_one_letter_code
_entity_poly.pdbx_strand_id
1 'polypeptide(L)'
;PNKMVWLPPPPPRRDSVCISLHPHNDRGTGIAAAELALMAGADRVEGCLFGNGERTGNVCLVTLAVNLFTQGIDPGVNYSNLEETIEIAEYCTELRVPERYPWAGSLVYTAFSGSHQDAIKKGLEENQKVKIWEVPYLPIDPQDIGRQYEAIIRVNSQSGKGGIAYLLEVEYGIALPKEAQAEFAQVVQQFTDKVGREVTPKEIYNAFLKTYIDGQEPFALADYEMSKGSSVPSADVRVSAKVQCGKDAREVVGEGNGPVSAFVAGINKVVFEPQGLHVTLSDYHSVARSKCKAAEGSEGVAAVRCQVTKDGKPFGTAHFGVGLHGNTTTAVLKAVLSALNRVVAADGVKLLA
;
A
#
# COMPACT_ATOMS: atom_id res chain seq x y z
N PRO A 1 2.16 -35.18 22.03
CA PRO A 1 2.79 -34.32 23.05
C PRO A 1 2.66 -34.88 24.49
N ASN A 2 1.44 -35.10 25.00
CA ASN A 2 1.24 -35.38 26.44
C ASN A 2 1.81 -36.72 26.97
N LYS A 3 2.18 -37.67 26.10
CA LYS A 3 2.82 -38.95 26.53
C LYS A 3 4.35 -38.88 26.63
N MET A 4 5.00 -37.83 26.10
CA MET A 4 6.46 -37.62 26.24
C MET A 4 6.84 -36.91 27.55
N VAL A 5 5.89 -36.25 28.22
CA VAL A 5 6.13 -35.46 29.45
C VAL A 5 5.91 -36.33 30.71
N TRP A 6 6.27 -37.60 30.63
CA TRP A 6 6.58 -38.38 31.83
C TRP A 6 8.04 -38.75 31.71
N LEU A 7 8.91 -37.81 32.08
CA LEU A 7 10.28 -38.19 32.33
C LEU A 7 10.23 -39.29 33.39
N PRO A 8 10.91 -40.43 33.18
CA PRO A 8 11.03 -41.42 34.24
C PRO A 8 11.58 -40.74 35.50
N PRO A 9 11.28 -41.27 36.71
CA PRO A 9 11.82 -40.72 37.94
C PRO A 9 13.33 -40.51 37.80
N PRO A 10 13.87 -39.41 38.38
CA PRO A 10 15.24 -39.02 38.14
C PRO A 10 16.20 -40.18 38.44
N PRO A 11 17.22 -40.41 37.60
CA PRO A 11 18.15 -41.53 37.79
C PRO A 11 18.89 -41.40 39.13
N PRO A 12 19.39 -42.52 39.70
CA PRO A 12 20.27 -42.47 40.86
C PRO A 12 21.45 -41.54 40.61
N ARG A 13 21.77 -40.66 41.57
CA ARG A 13 22.77 -39.57 41.44
C ARG A 13 22.40 -38.53 40.38
N ARG A 14 21.16 -38.03 40.41
CA ARG A 14 20.64 -36.99 39.48
C ARG A 14 21.59 -35.80 39.30
N ASP A 15 22.22 -35.34 40.38
CA ASP A 15 23.14 -34.20 40.36
C ASP A 15 24.47 -34.48 39.61
N SER A 16 24.74 -35.76 39.31
CA SER A 16 25.92 -36.21 38.57
C SER A 16 25.60 -36.61 37.12
N VAL A 17 24.37 -36.36 36.65
CA VAL A 17 23.91 -36.76 35.32
C VAL A 17 23.37 -35.54 34.57
N CYS A 18 23.76 -35.40 33.30
CA CYS A 18 23.16 -34.46 32.35
C CYS A 18 22.12 -35.23 31.51
N ILE A 19 20.84 -34.89 31.68
CA ILE A 19 19.75 -35.45 30.89
C ILE A 19 19.70 -34.70 29.55
N SER A 20 20.19 -35.35 28.50
CA SER A 20 20.20 -34.82 27.13
C SER A 20 18.97 -35.28 26.34
N LEU A 21 18.40 -34.38 25.55
CA LEU A 21 17.29 -34.62 24.65
C LEU A 21 17.79 -34.63 23.20
N HIS A 22 17.39 -35.61 22.40
CA HIS A 22 17.68 -35.65 20.96
C HIS A 22 16.40 -35.94 20.15
N PRO A 23 15.45 -35.00 20.07
CA PRO A 23 14.19 -35.22 19.37
C PRO A 23 14.36 -35.09 17.85
N HIS A 24 13.88 -36.09 17.12
CA HIS A 24 13.58 -35.94 15.69
C HIS A 24 12.18 -35.34 15.48
N ASN A 25 11.87 -35.02 14.23
CA ASN A 25 10.64 -34.32 13.85
C ASN A 25 9.61 -35.19 13.07
N ASP A 26 9.60 -36.51 13.22
CA ASP A 26 8.79 -37.42 12.36
C ASP A 26 7.28 -37.13 12.41
N ARG A 27 6.83 -36.46 13.48
CA ARG A 27 5.43 -36.04 13.71
C ARG A 27 5.22 -34.53 13.66
N GLY A 28 6.21 -33.76 13.23
CA GLY A 28 6.14 -32.30 13.19
C GLY A 28 6.12 -31.63 14.58
N THR A 29 6.54 -32.33 15.64
CA THR A 29 6.47 -31.84 17.03
C THR A 29 7.81 -31.90 17.78
N GLY A 30 8.94 -31.90 17.07
CA GLY A 30 10.28 -31.96 17.69
C GLY A 30 10.55 -30.76 18.62
N ILE A 31 10.18 -29.55 18.20
CA ILE A 31 10.29 -28.32 19.00
C ILE A 31 9.51 -28.45 20.32
N ALA A 32 8.23 -28.78 20.22
CA ALA A 32 7.35 -28.92 21.38
C ALA A 32 7.83 -30.04 22.33
N ALA A 33 8.39 -31.12 21.81
CA ALA A 33 8.97 -32.19 22.63
C ALA A 33 10.19 -31.70 23.42
N ALA A 34 11.08 -30.93 22.79
CA ALA A 34 12.24 -30.35 23.46
C ALA A 34 11.84 -29.36 24.56
N GLU A 35 10.97 -28.40 24.26
CA GLU A 35 10.54 -27.37 25.22
C GLU A 35 9.83 -27.97 26.43
N LEU A 36 8.90 -28.90 26.22
CA LEU A 36 8.18 -29.56 27.32
C LEU A 36 9.10 -30.42 28.18
N ALA A 37 10.11 -31.09 27.58
CA ALA A 37 11.05 -31.91 28.33
C ALA A 37 12.08 -31.06 29.09
N LEU A 38 12.48 -29.89 28.57
CA LEU A 38 13.23 -28.88 29.32
C LEU A 38 12.44 -28.40 30.54
N MET A 39 11.15 -28.07 30.37
CA MET A 39 10.26 -27.72 31.50
C MET A 39 10.09 -28.86 32.51
N ALA A 40 10.23 -30.11 32.07
CA ALA A 40 10.17 -31.29 32.94
C ALA A 40 11.49 -31.58 33.69
N GLY A 41 12.57 -30.84 33.41
CA GLY A 41 13.84 -30.92 34.14
C GLY A 41 14.97 -31.63 33.38
N ALA A 42 14.92 -31.68 32.05
CA ALA A 42 16.07 -32.02 31.23
C ALA A 42 17.12 -30.90 31.23
N ASP A 43 18.39 -31.24 30.99
CA ASP A 43 19.52 -30.32 31.14
C ASP A 43 20.09 -29.83 29.78
N ARG A 44 19.93 -30.62 28.71
CA ARG A 44 20.56 -30.35 27.41
C ARG A 44 19.66 -30.76 26.24
N VAL A 45 19.76 -30.03 25.14
CA VAL A 45 19.15 -30.38 23.85
C VAL A 45 20.21 -30.54 22.78
N GLU A 46 20.06 -31.59 21.97
CA GLU A 46 20.81 -31.86 20.76
C GLU A 46 19.91 -31.61 19.55
N GLY A 47 20.45 -30.97 18.52
CA GLY A 47 19.69 -30.63 17.32
C GLY A 47 20.58 -30.08 16.21
N CYS A 48 19.96 -29.54 15.18
CA CYS A 48 20.66 -28.93 14.06
C CYS A 48 20.13 -27.52 13.75
N LEU A 49 20.94 -26.71 13.07
CA LEU A 49 20.46 -25.45 12.46
C LEU A 49 19.38 -25.79 11.43
N PHE A 50 18.30 -25.02 11.46
CA PHE A 50 17.12 -25.17 10.58
C PHE A 50 16.57 -26.61 10.48
N GLY A 51 16.74 -27.40 11.54
CA GLY A 51 16.14 -28.72 11.67
C GLY A 51 16.68 -29.76 10.67
N ASN A 52 17.90 -29.61 10.15
CA ASN A 52 18.50 -30.65 9.32
C ASN A 52 18.66 -31.99 10.11
N GLY A 53 18.79 -33.11 9.41
CA GLY A 53 18.98 -34.44 10.00
C GLY A 53 18.23 -35.53 9.23
N GLU A 54 18.22 -36.75 9.76
CA GLU A 54 17.58 -37.87 9.08
C GLU A 54 16.05 -37.67 8.89
N ARG A 55 15.53 -38.09 7.74
CA ARG A 55 14.10 -38.09 7.38
C ARG A 55 13.48 -36.68 7.47
N THR A 56 12.77 -36.41 8.55
CA THR A 56 12.11 -35.13 8.84
C THR A 56 13.01 -34.16 9.61
N GLY A 57 14.24 -34.59 9.93
CA GLY A 57 15.23 -33.76 10.59
C GLY A 57 15.23 -33.86 12.12
N ASN A 58 16.27 -33.28 12.71
CA ASN A 58 16.39 -33.07 14.15
C ASN A 58 15.59 -31.83 14.58
N VAL A 59 15.45 -31.64 15.90
CA VAL A 59 14.93 -30.39 16.45
C VAL A 59 15.78 -29.19 15.99
N CYS A 60 15.13 -28.08 15.67
CA CYS A 60 15.79 -26.88 15.18
C CYS A 60 16.35 -26.02 16.33
N LEU A 61 17.67 -25.90 16.39
CA LEU A 61 18.35 -25.12 17.43
C LEU A 61 18.08 -23.62 17.32
N VAL A 62 17.97 -23.08 16.09
CA VAL A 62 17.62 -21.67 15.86
C VAL A 62 16.23 -21.38 16.42
N THR A 63 15.25 -22.24 16.12
CA THR A 63 13.87 -22.04 16.61
C THR A 63 13.81 -22.07 18.12
N LEU A 64 14.48 -23.02 18.79
CA LEU A 64 14.51 -23.06 20.25
C LEU A 64 15.14 -21.81 20.87
N ALA A 65 16.26 -21.34 20.31
CA ALA A 65 16.94 -20.15 20.81
C ALA A 65 16.11 -18.88 20.63
N VAL A 66 15.52 -18.67 19.46
CA VAL A 66 14.67 -17.48 19.21
C VAL A 66 13.38 -17.57 20.02
N ASN A 67 12.81 -18.77 20.24
CA ASN A 67 11.67 -18.95 21.14
C ASN A 67 11.99 -18.47 22.56
N LEU A 68 13.15 -18.86 23.13
CA LEU A 68 13.61 -18.34 24.43
C LEU A 68 13.76 -16.81 24.41
N PHE A 69 14.43 -16.28 23.39
CA PHE A 69 14.63 -14.84 23.22
C PHE A 69 13.31 -14.06 23.23
N THR A 70 12.30 -14.53 22.50
CA THR A 70 10.97 -13.87 22.46
C THR A 70 10.22 -13.89 23.79
N GLN A 71 10.62 -14.76 24.72
CA GLN A 71 10.10 -14.81 26.10
C GLN A 71 10.98 -14.02 27.08
N GLY A 72 11.98 -13.28 26.60
CA GLY A 72 12.91 -12.51 27.43
C GLY A 72 13.97 -13.35 28.14
N ILE A 73 14.22 -14.57 27.67
CA ILE A 73 15.26 -15.47 28.21
C ILE A 73 16.46 -15.46 27.27
N ASP A 74 17.66 -15.17 27.79
CA ASP A 74 18.90 -15.25 27.03
C ASP A 74 19.17 -16.71 26.60
N PRO A 75 19.20 -17.03 25.30
CA PRO A 75 19.45 -18.38 24.82
C PRO A 75 20.92 -18.81 24.90
N GLY A 76 21.84 -17.90 25.27
CA GLY A 76 23.29 -18.18 25.35
C GLY A 76 23.97 -18.34 23.99
N VAL A 77 23.27 -18.01 22.90
CA VAL A 77 23.75 -18.04 21.51
C VAL A 77 23.29 -16.79 20.78
N ASN A 78 24.12 -16.28 19.87
CA ASN A 78 23.85 -15.02 19.18
C ASN A 78 23.29 -15.26 17.76
N TYR A 79 22.07 -14.77 17.51
CA TYR A 79 21.42 -14.77 16.20
C TYR A 79 21.06 -13.36 15.71
N SER A 80 21.78 -12.32 16.15
CA SER A 80 21.58 -10.94 15.67
C SER A 80 21.82 -10.77 14.16
N ASN A 81 22.46 -11.74 13.50
CA ASN A 81 22.53 -11.84 12.05
C ASN A 81 22.04 -13.22 11.58
N LEU A 82 20.71 -13.40 11.54
CA LEU A 82 20.14 -14.68 11.15
C LEU A 82 20.37 -15.00 9.66
N GLU A 83 20.51 -13.99 8.79
CA GLU A 83 20.76 -14.17 7.36
C GLU A 83 22.07 -14.95 7.13
N GLU A 84 23.15 -14.54 7.77
CA GLU A 84 24.45 -15.21 7.68
C GLU A 84 24.36 -16.68 8.15
N THR A 85 23.57 -16.95 9.18
CA THR A 85 23.35 -18.33 9.66
C THR A 85 22.62 -19.16 8.60
N ILE A 86 21.61 -18.59 7.93
CA ILE A 86 20.87 -19.23 6.83
C ILE A 86 21.83 -19.53 5.68
N GLU A 87 22.58 -18.53 5.21
CA GLU A 87 23.53 -18.67 4.10
C GLU A 87 24.57 -19.77 4.37
N ILE A 88 25.15 -19.80 5.57
CA ILE A 88 26.12 -20.83 5.97
C ILE A 88 25.46 -22.22 6.01
N ALA A 89 24.24 -22.33 6.56
CA ALA A 89 23.55 -23.62 6.65
C ALA A 89 23.14 -24.15 5.27
N GLU A 90 22.59 -23.29 4.40
CA GLU A 90 22.23 -23.68 3.02
C GLU A 90 23.47 -24.05 2.21
N TYR A 91 24.58 -23.31 2.36
CA TYR A 91 25.85 -23.65 1.73
C TYR A 91 26.40 -25.00 2.19
N CYS A 92 26.43 -25.25 3.51
CA CYS A 92 26.98 -26.48 4.07
C CYS A 92 26.12 -27.72 3.79
N THR A 93 24.80 -27.56 3.64
CA THR A 93 23.86 -28.68 3.50
C THR A 93 23.34 -28.88 2.09
N GLU A 94 23.52 -27.90 1.20
CA GLU A 94 22.91 -27.84 -0.14
C GLU A 94 21.37 -27.94 -0.12
N LEU A 95 20.76 -27.64 1.03
CA LEU A 95 19.31 -27.65 1.24
C LEU A 95 18.85 -26.25 1.61
N ARG A 96 17.77 -25.79 0.97
CA ARG A 96 17.19 -24.48 1.26
C ARG A 96 16.35 -24.50 2.53
N VAL A 97 16.38 -23.40 3.27
CA VAL A 97 15.44 -23.12 4.35
C VAL A 97 14.08 -22.77 3.73
N PRO A 98 12.98 -23.49 4.09
CA PRO A 98 11.66 -23.20 3.55
C PRO A 98 11.16 -21.78 3.86
N GLU A 99 10.34 -21.20 2.98
CA GLU A 99 9.90 -19.80 3.06
C GLU A 99 9.06 -19.48 4.30
N ARG A 100 8.46 -20.50 4.93
CA ARG A 100 7.65 -20.38 6.15
C ARG A 100 8.32 -20.97 7.38
N TYR A 101 9.59 -21.33 7.28
CA TYR A 101 10.33 -21.91 8.39
C TYR A 101 10.40 -20.90 9.55
N PRO A 102 10.04 -21.25 10.79
CA PRO A 102 9.98 -20.29 11.90
C PRO A 102 11.25 -19.45 12.01
N TRP A 103 11.07 -18.13 12.12
CA TRP A 103 12.10 -17.09 12.24
C TRP A 103 12.98 -16.86 10.98
N ALA A 104 13.29 -17.92 10.23
CA ALA A 104 14.26 -17.85 9.13
C ALA A 104 13.63 -17.69 7.75
N GLY A 105 12.42 -18.21 7.56
CA GLY A 105 11.76 -18.21 6.26
C GLY A 105 11.53 -16.81 5.72
N SER A 106 11.65 -16.65 4.40
CA SER A 106 11.49 -15.36 3.72
C SER A 106 10.11 -14.70 3.91
N LEU A 107 9.07 -15.45 4.28
CA LEU A 107 7.70 -14.94 4.43
C LEU A 107 7.26 -14.69 5.87
N VAL A 108 8.10 -14.99 6.88
CA VAL A 108 7.67 -14.97 8.28
C VAL A 108 7.55 -13.56 8.89
N TYR A 109 8.12 -12.56 8.22
CA TYR A 109 8.01 -11.13 8.58
C TYR A 109 7.24 -10.33 7.52
N THR A 110 6.42 -11.01 6.71
CA THR A 110 5.66 -10.38 5.63
C THR A 110 4.17 -10.32 6.00
N ALA A 111 3.57 -9.14 5.89
CA ALA A 111 2.13 -8.97 6.03
C ALA A 111 1.48 -8.73 4.67
N PHE A 112 0.67 -9.68 4.21
CA PHE A 112 -0.05 -9.57 2.93
C PHE A 112 -1.39 -8.83 3.02
N SER A 113 -2.03 -8.85 4.20
CA SER A 113 -3.33 -8.21 4.40
C SER A 113 -3.16 -6.73 4.73
N GLY A 114 -3.91 -5.86 4.04
CA GLY A 114 -3.95 -4.43 4.34
C GLY A 114 -4.39 -4.12 5.77
N SER A 115 -5.27 -4.94 6.38
CA SER A 115 -5.66 -4.76 7.79
C SER A 115 -4.51 -5.10 8.76
N HIS A 116 -3.70 -6.11 8.44
CA HIS A 116 -2.52 -6.45 9.24
C HIS A 116 -1.46 -5.35 9.12
N GLN A 117 -1.25 -4.84 7.91
CA GLN A 117 -0.32 -3.73 7.66
C GLN A 117 -0.72 -2.46 8.42
N ASP A 118 -2.00 -2.09 8.43
CA ASP A 118 -2.51 -0.94 9.20
C ASP A 118 -2.28 -1.12 10.71
N ALA A 119 -2.54 -2.31 11.24
CA ALA A 119 -2.29 -2.62 12.65
C ALA A 119 -0.79 -2.61 13.00
N ILE A 120 0.06 -3.18 12.14
CA ILE A 120 1.52 -3.15 12.29
C ILE A 120 2.02 -1.72 12.29
N LYS A 121 1.55 -0.88 11.35
CA LYS A 121 1.93 0.53 11.27
C LYS A 121 1.61 1.27 12.57
N LYS A 122 0.39 1.11 13.10
CA LYS A 122 -0.01 1.70 14.39
C LYS A 122 0.84 1.20 15.55
N GLY A 123 1.13 -0.11 15.59
CA GLY A 123 2.01 -0.70 16.61
C GLY A 123 3.43 -0.12 16.55
N LEU A 124 4.00 0.04 15.36
CA LEU A 124 5.33 0.62 15.16
C LEU A 124 5.38 2.10 15.59
N GLU A 125 4.34 2.88 15.30
CA GLU A 125 4.23 4.29 15.74
C GLU A 125 4.19 4.42 17.26
N GLU A 126 3.52 3.51 17.97
CA GLU A 126 3.49 3.48 19.44
C GLU A 126 4.79 2.92 20.06
N ASN A 127 5.40 1.91 19.44
CA ASN A 127 6.66 1.32 19.90
C ASN A 127 7.79 2.35 19.98
N GLN A 128 7.81 3.35 19.09
CA GLN A 128 8.77 4.47 19.14
C GLN A 128 8.71 5.28 20.44
N LYS A 129 7.59 5.22 21.17
CA LYS A 129 7.38 5.95 22.43
C LYS A 129 7.71 5.09 23.65
N VAL A 130 7.28 3.83 23.65
CA VAL A 130 7.30 2.94 24.84
C VAL A 130 8.56 2.07 24.90
N LYS A 131 9.24 1.83 23.76
CA LYS A 131 10.44 0.97 23.63
C LYS A 131 10.26 -0.46 24.17
N ILE A 132 9.03 -0.95 24.25
CA ILE A 132 8.69 -2.34 24.52
C ILE A 132 7.99 -2.85 23.26
N TRP A 133 8.45 -3.98 22.73
CA TRP A 133 7.93 -4.51 21.47
C TRP A 133 6.47 -4.98 21.63
N GLU A 134 5.54 -4.14 21.21
CA GLU A 134 4.09 -4.40 21.21
C GLU A 134 3.48 -4.16 19.82
N VAL A 135 4.05 -4.78 18.80
CA VAL A 135 3.59 -4.64 17.41
C VAL A 135 2.67 -5.81 17.04
N PRO A 136 1.39 -5.56 16.69
CA PRO A 136 0.47 -6.63 16.30
C PRO A 136 1.04 -7.49 15.17
N TYR A 137 0.81 -8.79 15.23
CA TYR A 137 1.22 -9.79 14.23
C TYR A 137 2.73 -10.04 14.07
N LEU A 138 3.60 -9.22 14.68
CA LEU A 138 5.04 -9.45 14.71
C LEU A 138 5.46 -9.84 16.13
N PRO A 139 5.84 -11.11 16.39
CA PRO A 139 6.17 -11.58 17.74
C PRO A 139 7.50 -11.03 18.29
N ILE A 140 8.33 -10.44 17.43
CA ILE A 140 9.67 -9.91 17.72
C ILE A 140 9.94 -8.73 16.76
N ASP A 141 10.82 -7.80 17.13
CA ASP A 141 11.40 -6.89 16.15
C ASP A 141 12.27 -7.71 15.18
N PRO A 142 11.97 -7.76 13.87
CA PRO A 142 12.81 -8.49 12.94
C PRO A 142 14.28 -8.04 13.00
N GLN A 143 14.53 -6.76 13.33
CA GLN A 143 15.89 -6.21 13.43
C GLN A 143 16.71 -6.83 14.56
N ASP A 144 16.09 -7.31 15.64
CA ASP A 144 16.78 -7.94 16.77
C ASP A 144 17.55 -9.20 16.35
N ILE A 145 17.14 -9.82 15.24
CA ILE A 145 17.78 -10.99 14.64
C ILE A 145 18.32 -10.71 13.22
N GLY A 146 18.52 -9.44 12.87
CA GLY A 146 19.11 -9.04 11.59
C GLY A 146 18.20 -9.22 10.38
N ARG A 147 16.88 -9.27 10.60
CA ARG A 147 15.85 -9.36 9.57
C ARG A 147 15.11 -8.04 9.44
N GLN A 148 14.25 -7.92 8.44
CA GLN A 148 13.45 -6.73 8.20
C GLN A 148 11.97 -7.10 8.07
N TYR A 149 11.10 -6.20 8.56
CA TYR A 149 9.69 -6.27 8.24
C TYR A 149 9.49 -5.88 6.77
N GLU A 150 8.93 -6.79 5.98
CA GLU A 150 8.60 -6.52 4.58
C GLU A 150 7.11 -6.27 4.44
N ALA A 151 6.75 -4.99 4.30
CA ALA A 151 5.41 -4.59 3.85
C ALA A 151 5.26 -4.83 2.34
N ILE A 152 5.23 -6.09 1.91
CA ILE A 152 4.90 -6.40 0.52
C ILE A 152 3.40 -6.18 0.34
N ILE A 153 3.03 -5.00 -0.16
CA ILE A 153 1.64 -4.73 -0.54
C ILE A 153 1.36 -5.43 -1.85
N ARG A 154 0.75 -6.60 -1.75
CA ARG A 154 0.21 -7.32 -2.90
C ARG A 154 -1.24 -6.92 -3.09
N VAL A 155 -1.55 -6.38 -4.26
CA VAL A 155 -2.92 -6.03 -4.63
C VAL A 155 -3.49 -7.17 -5.48
N ASN A 156 -4.52 -7.83 -4.97
CA ASN A 156 -5.33 -8.81 -5.69
C ASN A 156 -6.81 -8.41 -5.60
N SER A 157 -7.71 -9.28 -6.07
CA SER A 157 -9.17 -9.04 -6.05
C SER A 157 -9.78 -8.85 -4.66
N GLN A 158 -9.07 -9.25 -3.60
CA GLN A 158 -9.50 -9.10 -2.20
C GLN A 158 -8.80 -7.94 -1.47
N SER A 159 -7.84 -7.26 -2.11
CA SER A 159 -7.09 -6.19 -1.46
C SER A 159 -7.96 -4.96 -1.20
N GLY A 160 -7.88 -4.44 0.03
CA GLY A 160 -8.67 -3.29 0.46
C GLY A 160 -8.20 -1.94 -0.13
N LYS A 161 -9.10 -0.95 -0.12
CA LYS A 161 -8.91 0.41 -0.65
C LYS A 161 -7.60 1.08 -0.17
N GLY A 162 -7.23 0.85 1.10
CA GLY A 162 -6.04 1.45 1.71
C GLY A 162 -4.72 0.97 1.10
N GLY A 163 -4.62 -0.29 0.66
CA GLY A 163 -3.38 -0.82 0.07
C GLY A 163 -3.07 -0.20 -1.29
N ILE A 164 -4.11 0.04 -2.09
CA ILE A 164 -3.98 0.68 -3.42
C ILE A 164 -3.56 2.14 -3.26
N ALA A 165 -4.23 2.88 -2.37
CA ALA A 165 -3.92 4.28 -2.12
C ALA A 165 -2.50 4.48 -1.57
N TYR A 166 -2.10 3.64 -0.60
CA TYR A 166 -0.76 3.71 -0.03
C TYR A 166 0.33 3.41 -1.06
N LEU A 167 0.15 2.41 -1.93
CA LEU A 167 1.12 2.13 -2.99
C LEU A 167 1.28 3.31 -3.96
N LEU A 168 0.19 3.96 -4.35
CA LEU A 168 0.24 5.17 -5.19
C LEU A 168 0.99 6.32 -4.51
N GLU A 169 0.75 6.51 -3.21
CA GLU A 169 1.38 7.55 -2.44
C GLU A 169 2.88 7.29 -2.25
N VAL A 170 3.26 6.08 -1.80
CA VAL A 170 4.66 5.75 -1.51
C VAL A 170 5.51 5.64 -2.77
N GLU A 171 5.01 5.01 -3.83
CA GLU A 171 5.81 4.73 -5.02
C GLU A 171 5.79 5.88 -6.03
N TYR A 172 4.68 6.63 -6.09
CA TYR A 172 4.43 7.64 -7.11
C TYR A 172 4.11 9.03 -6.56
N GLY A 173 4.09 9.21 -5.24
CA GLY A 173 3.83 10.50 -4.59
C GLY A 173 2.38 10.98 -4.76
N ILE A 174 1.44 10.12 -5.14
CA ILE A 174 0.06 10.51 -5.43
C ILE A 174 -0.81 10.24 -4.21
N ALA A 175 -1.01 11.26 -3.38
CA ALA A 175 -1.96 11.22 -2.28
C ALA A 175 -3.35 11.66 -2.76
N LEU A 176 -4.27 10.71 -2.88
CA LEU A 176 -5.68 10.97 -3.25
C LEU A 176 -6.53 11.27 -2.00
N PRO A 177 -7.55 12.15 -2.08
CA PRO A 177 -8.53 12.29 -1.01
C PRO A 177 -9.34 10.99 -0.82
N LYS A 178 -9.84 10.74 0.40
CA LYS A 178 -10.48 9.46 0.78
C LYS A 178 -11.59 9.01 -0.18
N GLU A 179 -12.40 9.93 -0.69
CA GLU A 179 -13.47 9.61 -1.64
C GLU A 179 -12.91 9.18 -3.01
N ALA A 180 -11.87 9.87 -3.51
CA ALA A 180 -11.18 9.49 -4.74
C ALA A 180 -10.43 8.15 -4.59
N GLN A 181 -9.88 7.85 -3.40
CA GLN A 181 -9.30 6.53 -3.11
C GLN A 181 -10.34 5.41 -3.26
N ALA A 182 -11.57 5.64 -2.78
CA ALA A 182 -12.64 4.65 -2.89
C ALA A 182 -13.06 4.42 -4.35
N GLU A 183 -13.13 5.48 -5.14
CA GLU A 183 -13.47 5.41 -6.57
C GLU A 183 -12.35 4.72 -7.37
N PHE A 184 -11.08 5.08 -7.14
CA PHE A 184 -9.97 4.45 -7.83
C PHE A 184 -9.77 2.99 -7.42
N ALA A 185 -10.03 2.63 -6.16
CA ALA A 185 -9.98 1.25 -5.72
C ALA A 185 -10.94 0.34 -6.49
N GLN A 186 -12.13 0.83 -6.87
CA GLN A 186 -13.06 0.08 -7.71
C GLN A 186 -12.49 -0.16 -9.10
N VAL A 187 -11.78 0.82 -9.68
CA VAL A 187 -11.12 0.67 -10.98
C VAL A 187 -10.04 -0.41 -10.94
N VAL A 188 -9.19 -0.38 -9.90
CA VAL A 188 -8.12 -1.37 -9.73
C VAL A 188 -8.71 -2.76 -9.44
N GLN A 189 -9.81 -2.86 -8.70
CA GLN A 189 -10.48 -4.13 -8.43
C GLN A 189 -11.05 -4.75 -9.72
N GLN A 190 -11.69 -3.96 -10.58
CA GLN A 190 -12.14 -4.43 -11.89
C GLN A 190 -10.97 -4.85 -12.78
N PHE A 191 -9.80 -4.22 -12.64
CA PHE A 191 -8.60 -4.61 -13.36
C PHE A 191 -8.03 -5.93 -12.81
N THR A 192 -7.90 -6.09 -11.50
CA THR A 192 -7.38 -7.32 -10.87
C THR A 192 -8.29 -8.52 -11.16
N ASP A 193 -9.61 -8.33 -11.11
CA ASP A 193 -10.60 -9.38 -11.42
C ASP A 193 -10.45 -9.90 -12.86
N LYS A 194 -10.11 -9.03 -13.82
CA LYS A 194 -9.90 -9.41 -15.22
C LYS A 194 -8.59 -10.17 -15.44
N VAL A 195 -7.52 -9.76 -14.76
CA VAL A 195 -6.19 -10.37 -14.94
C VAL A 195 -6.04 -11.65 -14.12
N GLY A 196 -6.83 -11.82 -13.04
CA GLY A 196 -6.87 -13.05 -12.25
C GLY A 196 -5.59 -13.34 -11.47
N ARG A 197 -4.71 -12.34 -11.32
CA ARG A 197 -3.46 -12.42 -10.55
C ARG A 197 -3.22 -11.13 -9.77
N GLU A 198 -2.20 -11.18 -8.93
CA GLU A 198 -1.66 -10.01 -8.26
C GLU A 198 -1.18 -8.97 -9.29
N VAL A 199 -1.44 -7.70 -8.99
CA VAL A 199 -1.01 -6.56 -9.80
C VAL A 199 0.15 -5.84 -9.13
N THR A 200 1.10 -5.42 -9.96
CA THR A 200 2.29 -4.70 -9.52
C THR A 200 1.98 -3.21 -9.28
N PRO A 201 2.80 -2.50 -8.48
CA PRO A 201 2.65 -1.04 -8.31
C PRO A 201 2.65 -0.28 -9.64
N LYS A 202 3.44 -0.74 -10.63
CA LYS A 202 3.48 -0.16 -11.97
C LYS A 202 2.16 -0.35 -12.73
N GLU A 203 1.53 -1.50 -12.60
CA GLU A 203 0.21 -1.74 -13.20
C GLU A 203 -0.88 -0.88 -12.56
N ILE A 204 -0.83 -0.69 -11.23
CA ILE A 204 -1.73 0.24 -10.52
C ILE A 204 -1.52 1.67 -11.03
N TYR A 205 -0.27 2.12 -11.18
CA TYR A 205 0.02 3.45 -11.70
C TYR A 205 -0.43 3.63 -13.15
N ASN A 206 -0.25 2.62 -14.00
CA ASN A 206 -0.76 2.66 -15.36
C ASN A 206 -2.30 2.71 -15.40
N ALA A 207 -2.98 1.99 -14.50
CA ALA A 207 -4.43 2.10 -14.35
C ALA A 207 -4.85 3.50 -13.90
N PHE A 208 -4.07 4.12 -13.01
CA PHE A 208 -4.27 5.52 -12.59
C PHE A 208 -4.13 6.48 -13.77
N LEU A 209 -3.04 6.39 -14.54
CA LEU A 209 -2.81 7.22 -15.72
C LEU A 209 -3.94 7.07 -16.73
N LYS A 210 -4.32 5.83 -17.05
CA LYS A 210 -5.42 5.54 -17.98
C LYS A 210 -6.76 6.14 -17.53
N THR A 211 -7.01 6.14 -16.22
CA THR A 211 -8.29 6.58 -15.64
C THR A 211 -8.38 8.10 -15.58
N TYR A 212 -7.31 8.77 -15.19
CA TYR A 212 -7.35 10.21 -14.86
C TYR A 212 -6.57 11.10 -15.82
N ILE A 213 -5.51 10.60 -16.46
CA ILE A 213 -4.54 11.42 -17.19
C ILE A 213 -4.65 11.24 -18.71
N ASP A 214 -4.74 9.99 -19.18
CA ASP A 214 -4.72 9.66 -20.62
C ASP A 214 -6.08 9.91 -21.29
N GLY A 215 -7.17 9.87 -20.51
CA GLY A 215 -8.54 10.14 -20.98
C GLY A 215 -8.82 11.63 -21.20
N GLN A 216 -8.09 12.27 -22.12
CA GLN A 216 -8.25 13.69 -22.47
C GLN A 216 -9.34 13.96 -23.53
N GLU A 217 -10.28 13.04 -23.68
CA GLU A 217 -11.41 13.22 -24.59
C GLU A 217 -12.75 13.17 -23.85
N PRO A 218 -13.71 14.02 -24.23
CA PRO A 218 -13.60 14.98 -25.33
C PRO A 218 -12.92 16.31 -24.96
N PHE A 219 -12.60 16.54 -23.68
CA PHE A 219 -12.03 17.80 -23.21
C PHE A 219 -10.52 17.72 -22.94
N ALA A 220 -9.73 18.57 -23.61
CA ALA A 220 -8.30 18.70 -23.37
C ALA A 220 -7.87 20.18 -23.28
N LEU A 221 -6.97 20.49 -22.36
CA LEU A 221 -6.41 21.83 -22.21
C LEU A 221 -5.25 22.00 -23.20
N ALA A 222 -5.41 22.88 -24.19
CA ALA A 222 -4.35 23.19 -25.16
C ALA A 222 -3.41 24.28 -24.63
N ASP A 223 -3.99 25.38 -24.16
CA ASP A 223 -3.24 26.53 -23.66
C ASP A 223 -4.13 27.40 -22.75
N TYR A 224 -3.53 28.23 -21.90
CA TYR A 224 -4.25 29.23 -21.14
C TYR A 224 -3.39 30.43 -20.73
N GLU A 225 -4.04 31.57 -20.63
CA GLU A 225 -3.50 32.78 -20.02
C GLU A 225 -4.33 33.16 -18.79
N MET A 226 -3.63 33.66 -17.77
CA MET A 226 -4.24 34.12 -16.53
C MET A 226 -3.78 35.54 -16.23
N SER A 227 -4.74 36.44 -16.02
CA SER A 227 -4.48 37.83 -15.64
C SER A 227 -5.13 38.17 -14.31
N LYS A 228 -4.46 39.02 -13.53
CA LYS A 228 -5.07 39.68 -12.37
C LYS A 228 -5.93 40.83 -12.85
N GLY A 229 -7.11 40.98 -12.24
CA GLY A 229 -8.08 41.99 -12.63
C GLY A 229 -9.30 41.37 -13.29
N SER A 230 -10.45 41.89 -12.91
CA SER A 230 -11.77 41.40 -13.27
C SER A 230 -12.64 42.60 -13.63
N SER A 231 -13.55 42.41 -14.57
CA SER A 231 -14.62 43.37 -14.84
C SER A 231 -15.77 43.25 -13.83
N VAL A 232 -15.80 42.14 -13.07
CA VAL A 232 -16.77 41.83 -12.03
C VAL A 232 -16.19 42.16 -10.64
N PRO A 233 -16.89 42.96 -9.80
CA PRO A 233 -16.39 43.41 -8.48
C PRO A 233 -16.03 42.30 -7.48
N SER A 234 -16.56 41.09 -7.65
CA SER A 234 -16.36 39.93 -6.76
C SER A 234 -15.36 38.90 -7.27
N ALA A 235 -14.67 39.18 -8.38
CA ALA A 235 -13.69 38.29 -8.97
C ALA A 235 -12.30 38.95 -9.00
N ASP A 236 -11.27 38.13 -8.83
CA ASP A 236 -9.87 38.57 -8.71
C ASP A 236 -9.03 38.13 -9.92
N VAL A 237 -9.48 37.08 -10.61
CA VAL A 237 -8.74 36.39 -11.66
C VAL A 237 -9.61 36.23 -12.89
N ARG A 238 -9.02 36.51 -14.05
CA ARG A 238 -9.56 36.15 -15.36
C ARG A 238 -8.70 35.06 -15.99
N VAL A 239 -9.35 34.04 -16.54
CA VAL A 239 -8.72 32.95 -17.29
C VAL A 239 -9.26 32.96 -18.70
N SER A 240 -8.37 33.02 -19.69
CA SER A 240 -8.68 32.69 -21.10
C SER A 240 -7.96 31.38 -21.44
N ALA A 241 -8.70 30.35 -21.83
CA ALA A 241 -8.14 29.04 -22.14
C ALA A 241 -8.64 28.53 -23.49
N LYS A 242 -7.75 27.84 -24.22
CA LYS A 242 -8.11 27.08 -25.41
C LYS A 242 -8.35 25.63 -24.99
N VAL A 243 -9.60 25.20 -25.10
CA VAL A 243 -10.05 23.87 -24.69
C VAL A 243 -10.53 23.11 -25.92
N GLN A 244 -9.91 21.98 -26.20
CA GLN A 244 -10.43 21.03 -27.17
C GLN A 244 -11.76 20.48 -26.65
N CYS A 245 -12.78 20.47 -27.48
CA CYS A 245 -14.14 20.00 -27.18
C CYS A 245 -14.57 19.04 -28.29
N GLY A 246 -14.19 17.78 -28.19
CA GLY A 246 -14.39 16.80 -29.27
C GLY A 246 -13.50 17.14 -30.46
N LYS A 247 -14.10 17.54 -31.60
CA LYS A 247 -13.34 17.90 -32.81
C LYS A 247 -12.96 19.38 -32.88
N ASP A 248 -13.62 20.24 -32.11
CA ASP A 248 -13.43 21.69 -32.19
C ASP A 248 -12.61 22.22 -31.01
N ALA A 249 -11.72 23.16 -31.28
CA ALA A 249 -11.10 23.95 -30.22
C ALA A 249 -11.98 25.16 -29.91
N ARG A 250 -12.32 25.37 -28.63
CA ARG A 250 -13.11 26.51 -28.16
C ARG A 250 -12.28 27.37 -27.23
N GLU A 251 -12.41 28.68 -27.39
CA GLU A 251 -11.87 29.64 -26.43
C GLU A 251 -12.88 29.83 -25.29
N VAL A 252 -12.45 29.55 -24.07
CA VAL A 252 -13.26 29.70 -22.85
C VAL A 252 -12.68 30.83 -22.03
N VAL A 253 -13.50 31.85 -21.76
CA VAL A 253 -13.12 33.02 -20.99
C VAL A 253 -14.06 33.16 -19.81
N GLY A 254 -13.49 33.19 -18.60
CA GLY A 254 -14.27 33.38 -17.38
C GLY A 254 -13.50 34.16 -16.32
N GLU A 255 -14.25 34.70 -15.37
CA GLU A 255 -13.76 35.52 -14.26
C GLU A 255 -14.24 34.89 -12.95
N GLY A 256 -13.41 34.90 -11.92
CA GLY A 256 -13.70 34.29 -10.62
C GLY A 256 -12.74 34.72 -9.52
N ASN A 257 -13.01 34.28 -8.29
CA ASN A 257 -12.15 34.52 -7.12
C ASN A 257 -10.84 33.70 -7.13
N GLY A 258 -10.62 32.87 -8.16
CA GLY A 258 -9.41 32.10 -8.35
C GLY A 258 -9.36 31.42 -9.73
N PRO A 259 -8.25 30.76 -10.07
CA PRO A 259 -8.07 30.17 -11.41
C PRO A 259 -9.12 29.10 -11.73
N VAL A 260 -9.49 28.29 -10.73
CA VAL A 260 -10.47 27.21 -10.90
C VAL A 260 -11.86 27.76 -11.14
N SER A 261 -12.33 28.70 -10.31
CA SER A 261 -13.66 29.29 -10.45
C SER A 261 -13.80 30.08 -11.76
N ALA A 262 -12.75 30.83 -12.14
CA ALA A 262 -12.70 31.54 -13.42
C ALA A 262 -12.78 30.58 -14.62
N PHE A 263 -12.00 29.49 -14.61
CA PHE A 263 -12.02 28.50 -15.68
C PHE A 263 -13.37 27.79 -15.78
N VAL A 264 -13.96 27.37 -14.65
CA VAL A 264 -15.26 26.70 -14.61
C VAL A 264 -16.38 27.62 -15.10
N ALA A 265 -16.35 28.91 -14.72
CA ALA A 265 -17.29 29.89 -15.23
C ALA A 265 -17.20 30.03 -16.77
N GLY A 266 -15.98 30.08 -17.31
CA GLY A 266 -15.74 30.13 -18.75
C GLY A 266 -16.23 28.87 -19.48
N ILE A 267 -15.93 27.70 -18.93
CA ILE A 267 -16.39 26.41 -19.47
C ILE A 267 -17.91 26.32 -19.44
N ASN A 268 -18.56 26.71 -18.33
CA ASN A 268 -20.01 26.69 -18.24
C ASN A 268 -20.64 27.56 -19.33
N LYS A 269 -20.19 28.80 -19.46
CA LYS A 269 -20.70 29.75 -20.44
C LYS A 269 -20.59 29.28 -21.89
N VAL A 270 -19.47 28.65 -22.26
CA VAL A 270 -19.16 28.32 -23.67
C VAL A 270 -19.58 26.90 -24.05
N VAL A 271 -19.55 25.97 -23.10
CA VAL A 271 -19.74 24.54 -23.37
C VAL A 271 -21.08 24.06 -22.82
N PHE A 272 -21.40 24.30 -21.56
CA PHE A 272 -22.50 23.63 -20.87
C PHE A 272 -23.83 24.40 -20.92
N GLU A 273 -23.82 25.72 -20.71
CA GLU A 273 -25.02 26.56 -20.71
C GLU A 273 -25.79 26.53 -22.04
N PRO A 274 -25.14 26.53 -23.23
CA PRO A 274 -25.86 26.39 -24.50
C PRO A 274 -26.66 25.09 -24.63
N GLN A 275 -26.34 24.08 -23.81
CA GLN A 275 -27.01 22.78 -23.77
C GLN A 275 -27.99 22.66 -22.60
N GLY A 276 -28.22 23.74 -21.83
CA GLY A 276 -29.04 23.73 -20.63
C GLY A 276 -28.40 22.98 -19.46
N LEU A 277 -27.07 22.88 -19.44
CA LEU A 277 -26.31 22.17 -18.43
C LEU A 277 -25.43 23.12 -17.63
N HIS A 278 -25.05 22.70 -16.44
CA HIS A 278 -24.17 23.47 -15.57
C HIS A 278 -23.27 22.55 -14.73
N VAL A 279 -21.96 22.82 -14.74
CA VAL A 279 -20.94 22.12 -13.96
C VAL A 279 -20.75 22.83 -12.62
N THR A 280 -20.75 22.05 -11.54
CA THR A 280 -20.33 22.51 -10.22
C THR A 280 -19.20 21.64 -9.67
N LEU A 281 -18.35 22.24 -8.85
CA LEU A 281 -17.30 21.53 -8.11
C LEU A 281 -17.80 21.30 -6.68
N SER A 282 -17.66 20.08 -6.20
CA SER A 282 -18.08 19.68 -4.85
C SER A 282 -16.92 19.41 -3.91
N ASP A 283 -15.75 19.07 -4.44
CA ASP A 283 -14.54 18.82 -3.67
C ASP A 283 -13.29 19.22 -4.46
N TYR A 284 -12.27 19.67 -3.75
CA TYR A 284 -10.97 20.08 -4.27
C TYR A 284 -9.88 19.72 -3.26
N HIS A 285 -8.90 18.95 -3.73
CA HIS A 285 -7.70 18.62 -2.99
C HIS A 285 -6.48 18.85 -3.87
N SER A 286 -5.43 19.44 -3.32
CA SER A 286 -4.18 19.65 -4.04
C SER A 286 -2.99 19.49 -3.10
N VAL A 287 -2.03 18.70 -3.55
CA VAL A 287 -0.77 18.44 -2.84
C VAL A 287 0.39 18.49 -3.83
N ALA A 288 1.60 18.74 -3.32
CA ALA A 288 2.80 18.57 -4.11
C ALA A 288 3.33 17.15 -3.95
N ARG A 289 3.82 16.56 -5.03
CA ARG A 289 4.64 15.35 -4.99
C ARG A 289 6.10 15.69 -5.27
N SER A 290 7.00 15.12 -4.46
CA SER A 290 8.45 15.21 -4.64
C SER A 290 8.93 14.18 -5.68
N LYS A 291 10.26 14.13 -5.91
CA LYS A 291 10.88 13.11 -6.76
C LYS A 291 10.40 11.71 -6.38
N CYS A 292 9.88 10.97 -7.36
CA CYS A 292 9.36 9.62 -7.22
C CYS A 292 9.78 8.77 -8.44
N LYS A 293 9.30 7.53 -8.53
CA LYS A 293 9.62 6.63 -9.66
C LYS A 293 9.18 7.19 -11.03
N ALA A 294 8.25 8.14 -11.07
CA ALA A 294 7.67 8.71 -12.29
C ALA A 294 7.81 10.23 -12.41
N ALA A 295 8.54 10.89 -11.51
CA ALA A 295 8.74 12.34 -11.54
C ALA A 295 10.15 12.69 -11.07
N GLU A 296 10.89 13.49 -11.85
CA GLU A 296 12.26 13.91 -11.53
C GLU A 296 12.31 15.19 -10.67
N GLY A 297 11.19 15.88 -10.52
CA GLY A 297 11.07 17.13 -9.77
C GLY A 297 9.71 17.28 -9.09
N SER A 298 9.49 18.42 -8.45
CA SER A 298 8.22 18.72 -7.77
C SER A 298 7.08 18.93 -8.77
N GLU A 299 5.97 18.24 -8.58
CA GLU A 299 4.75 18.40 -9.38
C GLU A 299 3.53 18.60 -8.51
N GLY A 300 2.56 19.38 -9.00
CA GLY A 300 1.24 19.47 -8.40
C GLY A 300 0.39 18.24 -8.75
N VAL A 301 -0.22 17.65 -7.73
CA VAL A 301 -1.25 16.62 -7.83
C VAL A 301 -2.56 17.26 -7.36
N ALA A 302 -3.47 17.50 -8.31
CA ALA A 302 -4.77 18.09 -8.00
C ALA A 302 -5.88 17.07 -8.27
N ALA A 303 -6.76 16.85 -7.29
CA ALA A 303 -7.98 16.07 -7.42
C ALA A 303 -9.21 16.98 -7.27
N VAL A 304 -10.12 16.92 -8.23
CA VAL A 304 -11.32 17.76 -8.27
C VAL A 304 -12.54 16.87 -8.49
N ARG A 305 -13.61 17.09 -7.74
CA ARG A 305 -14.88 16.39 -7.95
C ARG A 305 -15.89 17.29 -8.65
N CYS A 306 -16.29 16.91 -9.87
CA CYS A 306 -17.26 17.66 -10.67
C CYS A 306 -18.62 16.95 -10.70
N GLN A 307 -19.70 17.72 -10.64
CA GLN A 307 -21.07 17.29 -10.89
C GLN A 307 -21.65 18.11 -12.06
N VAL A 308 -22.29 17.44 -13.01
CA VAL A 308 -23.11 18.13 -14.01
C VAL A 308 -24.55 18.21 -13.51
N THR A 309 -25.21 19.32 -13.77
CA THR A 309 -26.60 19.57 -13.41
C THR A 309 -27.40 20.00 -14.64
N LYS A 310 -28.68 19.66 -14.65
CA LYS A 310 -29.66 20.10 -15.65
C LYS A 310 -30.88 20.62 -14.91
N ASP A 311 -31.31 21.85 -15.20
CA ASP A 311 -32.42 22.51 -14.50
C ASP A 311 -32.28 22.49 -12.96
N GLY A 312 -31.03 22.66 -12.47
CA GLY A 312 -30.69 22.65 -11.05
C GLY A 312 -30.68 21.28 -10.37
N LYS A 313 -30.89 20.17 -11.11
CA LYS A 313 -30.85 18.80 -10.57
C LYS A 313 -29.60 18.06 -11.05
N PRO A 314 -29.04 17.13 -10.24
CA PRO A 314 -27.93 16.28 -10.67
C PRO A 314 -28.27 15.55 -11.97
N PHE A 315 -27.38 15.68 -12.94
CA PHE A 315 -27.47 15.00 -14.23
C PHE A 315 -26.22 14.14 -14.39
N GLY A 316 -26.40 12.83 -14.25
CA GLY A 316 -25.29 11.88 -14.17
C GLY A 316 -24.64 11.82 -12.77
N THR A 317 -23.55 11.06 -12.67
CA THR A 317 -22.84 10.83 -11.41
C THR A 317 -21.66 11.79 -11.25
N ALA A 318 -21.48 12.36 -10.06
CA ALA A 318 -20.28 13.15 -9.76
C ALA A 318 -19.02 12.27 -9.71
N HIS A 319 -18.00 12.67 -10.46
CA HIS A 319 -16.74 11.94 -10.57
C HIS A 319 -15.55 12.80 -10.17
N PHE A 320 -14.52 12.14 -9.63
CA PHE A 320 -13.21 12.77 -9.45
C PHE A 320 -12.43 12.81 -10.77
N GLY A 321 -11.77 13.92 -11.03
CA GLY A 321 -10.67 14.03 -11.99
C GLY A 321 -9.38 14.29 -11.25
N VAL A 322 -8.26 13.86 -11.82
CA VAL A 322 -6.93 14.13 -11.27
C VAL A 322 -6.04 14.72 -12.36
N GLY A 323 -5.26 15.72 -12.00
CA GLY A 323 -4.29 16.35 -12.89
C GLY A 323 -2.89 16.37 -12.27
N LEU A 324 -1.90 16.11 -13.12
CA LEU A 324 -0.47 16.13 -12.77
C LEU A 324 0.24 17.16 -13.65
N HIS A 325 0.98 18.08 -13.04
CA HIS A 325 1.82 19.02 -13.77
C HIS A 325 2.84 19.73 -12.87
N GLY A 326 3.99 20.13 -13.41
CA GLY A 326 4.97 20.97 -12.71
C GLY A 326 4.44 22.36 -12.30
N ASN A 327 3.34 22.82 -12.91
CA ASN A 327 2.63 24.03 -12.52
C ASN A 327 1.29 23.66 -11.85
N THR A 328 1.08 24.11 -10.62
CA THR A 328 -0.09 23.78 -9.79
C THR A 328 -1.41 24.24 -10.41
N THR A 329 -1.42 25.41 -11.06
CA THR A 329 -2.60 25.91 -11.77
C THR A 329 -2.93 24.99 -12.94
N THR A 330 -1.95 24.63 -13.77
CA THR A 330 -2.17 23.70 -14.88
C THR A 330 -2.67 22.34 -14.38
N ALA A 331 -2.13 21.84 -13.26
CA ALA A 331 -2.56 20.57 -12.66
C ALA A 331 -4.05 20.60 -12.30
N VAL A 332 -4.53 21.67 -11.65
CA VAL A 332 -5.95 21.76 -11.28
C VAL A 332 -6.87 21.98 -12.48
N LEU A 333 -6.46 22.75 -13.50
CA LEU A 333 -7.27 22.90 -14.72
C LEU A 333 -7.40 21.56 -15.46
N LYS A 334 -6.32 20.78 -15.54
CA LYS A 334 -6.36 19.41 -16.07
C LYS A 334 -7.24 18.48 -15.22
N ALA A 335 -7.22 18.61 -13.90
CA ALA A 335 -8.08 17.84 -13.01
C ALA A 335 -9.58 18.11 -13.26
N VAL A 336 -9.97 19.37 -13.49
CA VAL A 336 -11.35 19.73 -13.87
C VAL A 336 -11.75 19.04 -15.17
N LEU A 337 -10.93 19.13 -16.22
CA LEU A 337 -11.24 18.50 -17.51
C LEU A 337 -11.27 16.97 -17.41
N SER A 338 -10.34 16.37 -16.67
CA SER A 338 -10.32 14.94 -16.35
C SER A 338 -11.64 14.49 -15.72
N ALA A 339 -12.16 15.25 -14.75
CA ALA A 339 -13.43 14.93 -14.09
C ALA A 339 -14.60 15.00 -15.10
N LEU A 340 -14.62 16.02 -15.95
CA LEU A 340 -15.67 16.19 -16.97
C LEU A 340 -15.67 15.07 -18.01
N ASN A 341 -14.49 14.68 -18.49
CA ASN A 341 -14.35 13.54 -19.42
C ASN A 341 -14.91 12.25 -18.82
N ARG A 342 -14.71 12.06 -17.52
CA ARG A 342 -15.25 10.89 -16.81
C ARG A 342 -16.76 10.94 -16.64
N VAL A 343 -17.33 12.11 -16.37
CA VAL A 343 -18.80 12.30 -16.38
C VAL A 343 -19.38 12.00 -17.77
N VAL A 344 -18.75 12.49 -18.84
CA VAL A 344 -19.16 12.18 -20.24
C VAL A 344 -19.15 10.66 -20.48
N ALA A 345 -18.05 9.99 -20.11
CA ALA A 345 -17.83 8.59 -20.40
C ALA A 345 -18.77 7.66 -19.61
N ALA A 346 -19.06 7.97 -18.35
CA ALA A 346 -19.91 7.14 -17.50
C ALA A 346 -21.39 7.20 -17.89
N ASP A 347 -21.88 8.41 -18.19
CA ASP A 347 -23.32 8.64 -18.38
C ASP A 347 -23.73 8.72 -19.86
N GLY A 348 -22.79 8.47 -20.79
CA GLY A 348 -23.04 8.50 -22.24
C GLY A 348 -23.55 9.85 -22.73
N VAL A 349 -23.30 10.91 -21.96
CA VAL A 349 -23.85 12.23 -22.22
C VAL A 349 -23.19 12.78 -23.46
N LYS A 350 -23.95 12.98 -24.53
CA LYS A 350 -23.51 13.80 -25.66
C LYS A 350 -23.48 15.26 -25.23
N LEU A 351 -22.46 15.65 -24.46
CA LEU A 351 -22.16 17.02 -24.01
C LEU A 351 -21.68 17.93 -25.15
N LEU A 352 -21.73 17.48 -26.41
CA LEU A 352 -21.15 18.17 -27.57
C LEU A 352 -22.01 18.03 -28.84
N ALA A 353 -23.30 17.74 -28.69
CA ALA A 353 -24.23 17.61 -29.83
C ALA A 353 -24.68 18.98 -30.37
#